data_AF-A0A4U0MLD7-F1
#
_entry.id   AF-A0A4U0MLD7-F1
#
_cell.length_a   1.000
_cell.length_b   1.000
_cell.length_c   1.000
_cell.angle_alpha   90.00
_cell.angle_beta   90.00
_cell.angle_gamma   90.00
#
_symmetry.space_group_name_H-M   'P 1'
#
loop_
_entity.id
_entity.type
_entity.pdbx_description
1 polymer ?
#
loop_
_entity_poly.entity_id
_entity_poly.type
_entity_poly.pdbx_seq_one_letter_code
_entity_poly.pdbx_strand_id
1 'polypeptide(L)' 'MGFFSRKQESTESADPTMTELGREYAIAKRHGDRKTANRLTREVGGNGRTDEERAAFWKGADDYDAIPPAHSKRHNRRR' A
#
# COMPACT_ATOMS: atom_id res chain seq x y z
N MET A 1 -12.43 -27.04 -9.94
CA MET A 1 -11.32 -26.69 -9.03
C MET A 1 -10.54 -25.53 -9.65
N GLY A 2 -10.75 -24.30 -9.17
CA GLY A 2 -10.05 -23.11 -9.68
C GLY A 2 -8.70 -22.95 -8.99
N PHE A 3 -7.63 -22.84 -9.78
CA PHE A 3 -6.29 -22.57 -9.30
C PHE A 3 -6.17 -21.13 -8.81
N PHE A 4 -6.35 -20.93 -7.51
CA PHE A 4 -5.94 -19.68 -6.87
C PHE A 4 -4.42 -19.73 -6.71
N SER A 5 -3.68 -19.18 -7.68
CA SER A 5 -2.27 -18.87 -7.50
C SER A 5 -2.16 -17.82 -6.39
N ARG A 6 -1.86 -18.27 -5.17
CA ARG A 6 -1.32 -17.41 -4.13
C ARG A 6 0.07 -17.00 -4.63
N LYS A 7 0.18 -15.83 -5.27
CA LYS A 7 1.48 -15.20 -5.49
C LYS A 7 2.14 -15.05 -4.13
N GLN A 8 3.09 -15.93 -3.82
CA GLN A 8 4.09 -15.65 -2.81
C GLN A 8 4.99 -14.58 -3.41
N GLU A 9 4.57 -13.32 -3.23
CA GLU A 9 5.41 -12.19 -3.58
C GLU A 9 6.28 -11.90 -2.36
N SER A 10 7.19 -12.83 -2.09
CA SER A 10 8.42 -12.55 -1.35
C SER A 10 9.31 -11.72 -2.27
N THR A 11 8.88 -10.50 -2.57
CA THR A 11 9.88 -9.51 -2.96
C THR A 11 10.50 -9.07 -1.66
N GLU A 12 11.70 -9.58 -1.40
CA GLU A 12 12.61 -9.08 -0.38
C GLU A 12 12.81 -7.59 -0.68
N SER A 13 11.94 -6.77 -0.13
CA SER A 13 12.09 -5.33 -0.15
C SER A 13 13.30 -5.02 0.72
N ALA A 14 14.15 -4.09 0.28
CA ALA A 14 15.38 -3.71 0.97
C ALA A 14 15.16 -3.36 2.45
N ASP A 15 13.92 -2.97 2.81
CA ASP A 15 13.43 -2.93 4.18
C ASP A 15 11.99 -3.47 4.29
N PRO A 16 11.76 -4.63 4.94
CA PRO A 16 10.41 -5.17 5.12
C PRO A 16 9.53 -4.25 5.98
N THR A 17 10.14 -3.55 6.94
CA THR A 17 9.46 -2.59 7.83
C THR A 17 8.85 -1.42 7.06
N MET A 18 9.59 -0.84 6.11
CA MET A 18 9.10 0.29 5.30
C MET A 18 8.01 -0.12 4.33
N THR A 19 8.10 -1.35 3.82
CA THR A 19 7.09 -1.93 2.96
C THR A 19 5.76 -2.11 3.70
N GLU A 20 5.80 -2.56 4.96
CA GLU A 20 4.63 -2.66 5.82
C GLU A 20 4.00 -1.29 6.11
N LEU A 21 4.80 -0.26 6.39
CA LEU A 21 4.30 1.12 6.56
C LEU A 21 3.62 1.64 5.28
N GLY A 22 4.17 1.29 4.10
CA GLY A 22 3.55 1.58 2.81
C GLY A 22 2.17 0.96 2.65
N ARG A 23 2.03 -0.31 3.05
CA ARG A 23 0.73 -1.02 3.05
C ARG A 23 -0.26 -0.38 4.02
N GLU A 24 0.18 -0.01 5.22
CA GLU A 24 -0.66 0.67 6.21
C GLU A 24 -1.13 2.04 5.69
N TYR A 25 -0.26 2.78 5.00
CA TYR A 25 -0.63 4.02 4.34
C TYR A 25 -1.74 3.81 3.28
N ALA A 26 -1.62 2.79 2.44
CA ALA A 26 -2.63 2.47 1.44
C ALA A 26 -3.97 2.04 2.06
N ILE A 27 -3.94 1.25 3.14
CA ILE A 27 -5.12 0.92 3.96
C ILE A 27 -5.77 2.21 4.48
N ALA A 28 -5.01 3.08 5.16
CA ALA A 28 -5.51 4.32 5.72
C ALA A 28 -6.16 5.21 4.63
N LYS A 29 -5.51 5.35 3.47
CA LYS A 29 -6.03 6.08 2.31
C LYS A 29 -7.35 5.48 1.80
N ARG A 30 -7.43 4.16 1.67
CA ARG A 30 -8.63 3.42 1.21
C ARG A 30 -9.80 3.54 2.18
N HIS A 31 -9.52 3.60 3.47
CA HIS A 31 -10.51 3.76 4.54
C HIS A 31 -10.82 5.23 4.88
N GLY A 32 -10.14 6.19 4.27
CA GLY A 32 -10.36 7.61 4.49
C GLY A 32 -9.75 8.15 5.79
N ASP A 33 -8.87 7.40 6.45
CA ASP A 33 -8.11 7.86 7.61
C ASP A 33 -6.96 8.77 7.18
N ARG A 34 -7.32 10.03 6.93
CA ARG A 34 -6.37 11.06 6.51
C ARG A 34 -5.32 11.38 7.56
N LYS A 35 -5.61 11.16 8.85
CA LYS A 35 -4.69 11.49 9.94
C LYS A 35 -3.53 10.51 9.94
N THR A 36 -3.84 9.22 9.84
CA THR A 36 -2.84 8.15 9.77
C THR A 36 -2.06 8.24 8.47
N ALA A 37 -2.73 8.43 7.33
CA ALA A 37 -2.05 8.60 6.04
C ALA A 37 -1.05 9.77 6.06
N ASN A 38 -1.47 10.95 6.52
CA ASN A 38 -0.60 12.12 6.58
C ASN A 38 0.56 11.95 7.58
N ARG A 39 0.35 11.24 8.69
CA ARG A 39 1.39 10.93 9.67
C ARG A 39 2.48 10.08 9.02
N LEU A 40 2.09 8.97 8.38
CA LEU A 40 3.00 8.04 7.72
C LEU A 40 3.79 8.73 6.58
N THR A 41 3.11 9.54 5.75
CA THR A 41 3.79 10.30 4.69
C THR A 41 4.82 11.29 5.24
N ARG A 42 4.56 11.92 6.39
CA ARG A 42 5.53 12.83 7.03
C ARG A 42 6.70 12.08 7.65
N GLU A 43 6.44 10.91 8.24
CA GLU A 43 7.48 10.06 8.83
C GLU A 43 8.48 9.57 7.77
N VAL A 44 7.98 9.14 6.61
CA VAL A 44 8.81 8.75 5.45
C VAL A 44 9.35 9.98 4.69
N GLY A 45 8.67 11.11 4.83
CA GLY A 45 9.04 12.41 4.27
C GLY A 45 10.23 13.08 4.94
N GLY A 46 10.50 12.75 6.21
CA GLY A 46 11.53 13.39 7.03
C GLY A 46 12.96 13.09 6.58
N ASN A 47 13.89 13.99 6.94
CA ASN A 47 15.32 13.96 6.55
C ASN A 47 16.13 12.76 7.08
N GLY A 48 15.49 11.76 7.70
CA GLY A 48 16.14 10.60 8.31
C GLY A 48 16.01 9.31 7.52
N ARG A 49 15.40 9.33 6.33
CA ARG A 49 15.20 8.12 5.50
C ARG A 49 16.00 8.19 4.21
N THR A 50 16.56 7.05 3.82
CA THR A 50 17.25 6.90 2.53
C THR A 50 16.23 6.83 1.38
N ASP A 51 16.71 7.08 0.16
CA ASP A 51 15.88 6.94 -1.04
C ASP A 51 15.37 5.50 -1.23
N GLU A 52 16.15 4.52 -0.80
CA GLU A 52 15.80 3.08 -0.85
C GLU A 52 14.63 2.76 0.10
N GLU A 53 14.68 3.27 1.34
CA GLU A 53 13.58 3.14 2.30
C GLU A 53 12.30 3.81 1.79
N ARG A 54 12.44 4.96 1.15
CA ARG A 54 11.31 5.67 0.53
C ARG A 54 10.75 4.89 -0.65
N ALA A 55 11.59 4.27 -1.47
CA ALA A 55 11.15 3.41 -2.57
C ALA A 55 10.40 2.16 -2.05
N ALA A 56 10.90 1.53 -0.98
CA ALA A 56 10.24 0.41 -0.31
C ALA A 56 8.85 0.78 0.23
N PHE A 57 8.71 1.98 0.82
CA PHE A 57 7.42 2.51 1.26
C PHE A 57 6.42 2.65 0.10
N TRP A 58 6.82 3.30 -1.00
CA TRP A 58 5.92 3.48 -2.15
C TRP A 58 5.56 2.17 -2.82
N LYS A 59 6.52 1.22 -2.89
CA LYS A 59 6.27 -0.12 -3.39
C LYS A 59 5.22 -0.86 -2.55
N GLY A 60 5.34 -0.82 -1.22
CA GLY A 60 4.34 -1.43 -0.33
C GLY A 60 2.94 -0.82 -0.47
N ALA A 61 2.86 0.49 -0.71
CA ALA A 61 1.60 1.17 -0.97
C ALA A 61 0.98 0.74 -2.31
N ASP A 62 1.79 0.67 -3.37
CA ASP A 62 1.35 0.25 -4.71
C ASP A 62 0.92 -1.22 -4.72
N ASP A 63 1.69 -2.10 -4.08
CA ASP A 63 1.35 -3.52 -3.92
C ASP A 63 -0.04 -3.71 -3.29
N TYR A 64 -0.40 -2.87 -2.31
CA TYR A 64 -1.71 -2.93 -1.67
C TYR A 64 -2.81 -2.31 -2.54
N ASP A 65 -2.57 -1.14 -3.14
CA ASP A 65 -3.53 -0.47 -4.04
C ASP A 65 -3.81 -1.34 -5.29
N ALA A 66 -2.86 -2.18 -5.72
CA ALA A 66 -3.01 -3.15 -6.81
C ALA A 66 -3.97 -4.31 -6.46
N ILE A 67 -4.26 -4.55 -5.18
CA ILE A 67 -5.21 -5.58 -4.75
C ILE A 67 -6.63 -5.09 -5.07
N PRO A 68 -7.34 -5.71 -6.04
CA PRO A 68 -8.68 -5.28 -6.36
C PRO A 68 -9.60 -5.46 -5.14
N PRO A 69 -10.56 -4.55 -4.93
CA PRO A 69 -11.55 -4.73 -3.87
C PRO A 69 -12.29 -6.05 -4.09
N ALA A 70 -12.45 -6.86 -3.03
CA ALA A 70 -13.14 -8.16 -3.08
C ALA A 70 -14.57 -8.08 -3.67
N HIS A 71 -15.18 -6.90 -3.60
CA HIS A 71 -16.40 -6.56 -4.32
C HIS A 71 -16.15 -5.31 -5.16
N SER A 72 -16.50 -5.37 -6.44
CA SER A 72 -16.58 -4.16 -7.25
C SER A 72 -17.60 -3.22 -6.59
N LYS A 73 -17.22 -1.99 -6.25
CA LYS A 73 -18.23 -0.95 -6.02
C LYS A 73 -19.02 -0.85 -7.32
N ARG A 74 -20.27 -1.29 -7.27
CA ARG A 74 -21.20 -1.24 -8.40
C ARG A 74 -21.38 0.24 -8.73
N HIS A 75 -20.54 0.76 -9.61
CA HIS A 75 -20.62 2.14 -10.08
C HIS A 75 -21.94 2.21 -10.84
N ASN A 76 -22.99 2.70 -10.17
CA ASN A 76 -24.21 3.12 -10.82
C ASN A 76 -23.81 4.27 -11.76
N ARG A 77 -23.35 3.93 -12.96
CA ARG A 77 -23.40 4.82 -14.12
C ARG A 77 -24.89 4.99 -14.42
N ARG A 78 -25.57 5.82 -13.63
CA ARG A 78 -26.80 6.43 -14.12
C ARG A 78 -26.33 7.41 -15.20
N ARG A 79 -26.78 7.07 -16.40
CA ARG A 79 -26.57 7.71 -17.71
C ARG A 79 -26.38 9.22 -17.62
#